data_AF-A0A432G212-F1
#
_entry.id   AF-A0A432G212-F1
#
_cell.length_a   1.000
_cell.length_b   1.000
_cell.length_c   1.000
_cell.angle_alpha   90.00
_cell.angle_beta   90.00
_cell.angle_gamma   90.00
#
_symmetry.space_group_name_H-M   'P 1'
#
loop_
_entity.id
_entity.type
_entity.pdbx_description
1 polymer ?
#
loop_
_entity_poly.entity_id
_entity_poly.type
_entity_poly.pdbx_seq_one_letter_code
_entity_poly.pdbx_strand_id
1 'polypeptide(L)'
;MPCRLAATGDYPPSLRSPWRAAQEQIHQFRSMDETIALAGVLEQLAKLPPLSLAYSEELEQKLPELAGAITISLARVFKAVDPKLKNPGTAEWEKIEEIYRILL
;
A
#
# COMPACT_ATOMS: atom_id res chain seq x y z
N MET A 1 28.08 3.35 20.22
CA MET A 1 27.67 4.49 19.37
C MET A 1 27.07 4.00 18.05
N PRO A 2 25.74 3.84 17.93
CA PRO A 2 25.11 3.71 16.62
C PRO A 2 23.93 4.70 16.48
N CYS A 3 24.20 6.01 16.53
CA CYS A 3 23.16 7.04 16.32
C CYS A 3 23.28 7.78 14.98
N ARG A 4 24.23 7.41 14.10
CA ARG A 4 24.44 8.13 12.84
C ARG A 4 23.64 7.58 11.65
N LEU A 5 23.17 6.33 11.73
CA LEU A 5 22.43 5.67 10.64
C LEU A 5 20.96 6.10 10.55
N ALA A 6 20.36 6.62 11.63
CA ALA A 6 18.97 7.08 11.60
C ALA A 6 18.79 8.38 10.79
N ALA A 7 19.85 9.19 10.65
CA ALA A 7 19.78 10.52 10.03
C ALA A 7 19.85 10.50 8.49
N THR A 8 20.44 9.47 7.89
CA THR A 8 20.70 9.45 6.43
C THR A 8 19.63 8.73 5.62
N GLY A 9 18.64 8.11 6.26
CA GLY A 9 17.57 7.43 5.54
C GLY A 9 17.97 6.08 4.91
N ASP A 10 19.25 5.76 4.89
CA ASP A 10 19.80 4.65 4.12
C ASP A 10 20.00 3.42 5.03
N TYR A 11 18.89 2.71 5.29
CA TYR A 11 18.95 1.40 5.94
C TYR A 11 19.24 0.33 4.89
N PRO A 12 20.09 -0.67 5.19
CA PRO A 12 20.24 -1.81 4.30
C PRO A 12 18.88 -2.50 4.11
N PRO A 13 18.60 -3.14 2.96
CA PRO A 13 17.28 -3.72 2.67
C PRO A 13 16.75 -4.66 3.76
N SER A 14 17.66 -5.31 4.50
CA SER A 14 17.35 -6.19 5.64
C SER A 14 16.87 -5.48 6.92
N LEU A 15 17.02 -4.16 7.02
CA LEU A 15 16.64 -3.34 8.18
C LEU A 15 15.61 -2.26 7.82
N ARG A 16 14.99 -2.32 6.63
CA ARG A 16 13.95 -1.38 6.23
C ARG A 16 12.70 -1.65 7.09
N SER A 17 12.25 -0.65 7.86
CA SER A 17 11.01 -0.78 8.63
C SER A 17 9.79 -0.93 7.71
N PRO A 18 8.77 -1.70 8.10
CA PRO A 18 7.53 -1.85 7.31
C PRO A 18 6.89 -0.51 6.96
N TRP A 19 6.94 0.45 7.89
CA TRP A 19 6.45 1.82 7.69
C TRP A 19 7.17 2.56 6.55
N ARG A 20 8.51 2.45 6.48
CA ARG A 20 9.29 3.03 5.37
C ARG A 20 8.98 2.37 4.05
N ALA A 21 8.77 1.05 4.05
CA ALA A 21 8.39 0.33 2.84
C ALA A 21 7.02 0.80 2.30
N ALA A 22 6.05 1.08 3.18
CA ALA A 22 4.75 1.62 2.80
C ALA A 22 4.84 3.06 2.27
N GLN A 23 5.59 3.93 2.93
CA GLN A 23 5.81 5.31 2.47
C GLN A 23 6.42 5.36 1.06
N GLU A 24 7.34 4.45 0.74
CA GLU A 24 7.91 4.33 -0.61
C GLU A 24 6.84 4.02 -1.67
N GLN A 25 5.85 3.17 -1.35
CA GLN A 25 4.77 2.88 -2.29
C GLN A 25 3.86 4.10 -2.49
N ILE A 26 3.61 4.87 -1.44
CA ILE A 26 2.86 6.14 -1.54
C ILE A 26 3.62 7.12 -2.45
N HIS A 27 4.93 7.26 -2.25
CA HIS A 27 5.77 8.10 -3.10
C HIS A 27 5.78 7.63 -4.56
N GLN A 28 5.87 6.32 -4.78
CA GLN A 28 5.81 5.75 -6.13
C GLN A 28 4.45 5.99 -6.78
N PHE A 29 3.35 5.83 -6.05
CA PHE A 29 2.01 6.09 -6.59
C PHE A 29 1.88 7.56 -7.01
N ARG A 30 2.35 8.50 -6.19
CA ARG A 30 2.37 9.92 -6.54
C ARG A 30 3.21 10.22 -7.79
N SER A 31 4.28 9.48 -8.04
CA SER A 31 5.13 9.72 -9.22
C SER A 31 4.57 9.12 -10.52
N MET A 32 3.57 8.24 -10.43
CA MET A 32 2.87 7.69 -11.61
C MET A 32 1.90 8.70 -12.25
N ASP A 33 1.60 9.81 -11.58
CA ASP A 33 0.62 10.83 -12.00
C ASP A 33 -0.77 10.21 -12.33
N GLU A 34 -1.05 9.05 -11.74
CA GLU A 34 -2.33 8.37 -11.84
C GLU A 34 -3.27 8.89 -10.75
N THR A 35 -4.49 9.24 -11.14
CA THR A 35 -5.49 9.77 -10.20
C THR A 35 -6.52 8.70 -9.85
N ILE A 36 -6.52 8.27 -8.59
CA ILE A 36 -7.68 7.57 -8.00
C ILE A 36 -8.64 8.63 -7.48
N ALA A 37 -9.88 8.62 -7.95
CA ALA A 37 -10.89 9.57 -7.49
C ALA A 37 -11.28 9.28 -6.03
N LEU A 38 -11.17 10.29 -5.16
CA LEU A 38 -11.56 10.20 -3.74
C LEU A 38 -13.01 9.72 -3.58
N ALA A 39 -13.93 10.25 -4.38
CA ALA A 39 -15.34 9.84 -4.36
C ALA A 39 -15.50 8.33 -4.55
N GLY A 40 -14.77 7.73 -5.50
CA GLY A 40 -14.82 6.30 -5.75
C GLY A 40 -14.31 5.46 -4.57
N VAL A 41 -13.27 5.94 -3.86
CA VAL A 41 -12.77 5.27 -2.65
C VAL A 41 -13.80 5.35 -1.52
N LEU A 42 -14.37 6.54 -1.28
CA LEU A 42 -15.39 6.74 -0.25
C LEU A 42 -16.66 5.93 -0.52
N GLU A 43 -17.09 5.81 -1.78
CA GLU A 43 -18.23 4.98 -2.17
C GLU A 43 -18.01 3.49 -1.87
N GLN A 44 -16.78 2.97 -2.04
CA GLN A 44 -16.49 1.58 -1.65
C GLN A 44 -16.47 1.42 -0.13
N LEU A 45 -15.87 2.37 0.60
CA LEU A 45 -15.81 2.34 2.06
C LEU A 45 -17.20 2.44 2.71
N ALA A 46 -18.12 3.21 2.10
CA ALA A 46 -19.49 3.34 2.58
C ALA A 46 -20.32 2.04 2.53
N LYS A 47 -19.84 1.00 1.82
CA LYS A 47 -20.45 -0.35 1.82
C LYS A 47 -20.10 -1.16 3.07
N LEU A 48 -19.10 -0.74 3.84
CA LEU A 48 -18.68 -1.37 5.08
C LEU A 48 -19.47 -0.79 6.26
N PRO A 49 -19.51 -1.49 7.42
CA PRO A 49 -20.08 -0.92 8.63
C PRO A 49 -19.45 0.46 8.94
N PRO A 50 -20.27 1.48 9.24
CA PRO A 50 -19.78 2.82 9.46
C PRO A 50 -18.86 2.88 10.67
N LEU A 51 -17.82 3.70 10.57
CA LEU A 51 -16.95 3.98 11.71
C LEU A 51 -17.69 4.77 12.78
N SER A 52 -17.28 4.60 14.03
CA SER A 52 -17.82 5.38 15.17
C SER A 52 -17.46 6.86 15.10
N LEU A 53 -16.43 7.21 14.32
CA LEU A 53 -15.94 8.56 14.14
C LEU A 53 -15.78 8.85 12.63
N ALA A 54 -16.06 10.09 12.25
CA ALA A 54 -15.80 10.58 10.90
C ALA A 54 -14.29 10.76 10.67
N TYR A 55 -13.88 10.70 9.41
CA TYR A 55 -12.52 11.06 9.02
C TYR A 55 -12.31 12.58 9.13
N SER A 56 -11.07 13.01 9.36
CA SER A 56 -10.71 14.41 9.13
C SER A 56 -10.56 14.66 7.63
N GLU A 57 -10.77 15.91 7.19
CA GLU A 57 -10.56 16.31 5.79
C GLU A 57 -9.14 15.95 5.30
N GLU A 58 -8.13 16.13 6.15
CA GLU A 58 -6.75 15.76 5.82
C GLU A 58 -6.61 14.25 5.55
N LEU A 59 -7.26 13.40 6.34
CA LEU A 59 -7.20 11.96 6.16
C LEU A 59 -7.98 11.52 4.92
N GLU A 60 -9.15 12.09 4.67
CA GLU A 60 -9.94 11.83 3.47
C GLU A 60 -9.12 12.08 2.20
N GLN A 61 -8.42 13.22 2.14
CA GLN A 61 -7.56 13.56 1.01
C GLN A 61 -6.39 12.59 0.79
N LYS A 62 -5.97 11.85 1.83
CA LYS A 62 -4.90 10.84 1.74
C LYS A 62 -5.40 9.45 1.39
N LEU A 63 -6.71 9.17 1.47
CA LEU A 63 -7.27 7.86 1.15
C LEU A 63 -6.93 7.36 -0.26
N PRO A 64 -6.94 8.20 -1.33
CA PRO A 64 -6.56 7.74 -2.67
C PRO A 64 -5.11 7.29 -2.74
N GLU A 65 -4.21 7.98 -2.04
CA GLU A 65 -2.79 7.64 -2.00
C GLU A 65 -2.54 6.32 -1.26
N LEU A 66 -3.28 6.10 -0.17
CA LEU A 66 -3.23 4.84 0.57
C LEU A 66 -3.75 3.69 -0.29
N ALA A 67 -4.86 3.88 -1.00
CA ALA A 67 -5.40 2.89 -1.92
C ALA A 67 -4.38 2.56 -3.03
N GLY A 68 -3.79 3.58 -3.67
CA GLY A 68 -2.77 3.40 -4.69
C GLY A 68 -1.51 2.70 -4.18
N ALA A 69 -1.04 3.06 -2.99
CA ALA A 69 0.10 2.40 -2.35
C ALA A 69 -0.15 0.90 -2.10
N ILE A 70 -1.35 0.54 -1.64
CA ILE A 70 -1.77 -0.86 -1.48
C ILE A 70 -1.77 -1.58 -2.83
N THR A 71 -2.32 -0.94 -3.89
CA THR A 71 -2.33 -1.49 -5.25
C THR A 71 -0.92 -1.76 -5.79
N ILE A 72 0.01 -0.82 -5.63
CA ILE A 72 1.40 -1.00 -6.04
C ILE A 72 2.06 -2.13 -5.27
N SER A 73 1.88 -2.16 -3.95
CA SER A 73 2.40 -3.24 -3.11
C SER A 73 1.89 -4.59 -3.61
N LEU A 74 0.59 -4.67 -3.94
CA LEU A 74 -0.03 -5.91 -4.40
C LEU A 74 0.58 -6.37 -5.73
N ALA A 75 0.70 -5.47 -6.70
CA ALA A 75 1.35 -5.74 -7.98
C ALA A 75 2.80 -6.24 -7.81
N ARG A 76 3.54 -5.66 -6.86
CA ARG A 76 4.91 -6.10 -6.53
C ARG A 76 4.92 -7.49 -5.90
N VAL A 77 3.99 -7.80 -5.00
CA VAL A 77 3.88 -9.14 -4.41
C VAL A 77 3.55 -10.18 -5.47
N PHE A 78 2.65 -9.90 -6.42
CA PHE A 78 2.40 -10.78 -7.58
C PHE A 78 3.71 -11.11 -8.33
N LYS A 79 4.49 -10.08 -8.67
CA LYS A 79 5.78 -10.25 -9.36
C LYS A 79 6.86 -10.92 -8.53
N ALA A 80 6.84 -10.74 -7.21
CA ALA A 80 7.79 -11.38 -6.30
C ALA A 80 7.50 -12.89 -6.13
N VAL A 81 6.22 -13.28 -6.09
CA VAL A 81 5.79 -14.68 -5.98
C VAL A 81 5.99 -15.43 -7.28
N ASP A 82 5.63 -14.83 -8.42
CA ASP A 82 5.89 -15.38 -9.75
C ASP A 82 6.28 -14.25 -10.73
N PRO A 83 7.58 -14.12 -11.07
CA PRO A 83 8.05 -13.10 -12.00
C PRO A 83 7.47 -13.23 -13.41
N LYS A 84 7.04 -14.44 -13.82
CA LYS A 84 6.51 -14.70 -15.17
C LYS A 84 5.00 -14.44 -15.26
N LEU A 85 4.33 -14.26 -14.12
CA LEU A 85 2.89 -14.00 -14.08
C LEU A 85 2.56 -12.67 -14.76
N LYS A 86 1.73 -12.73 -15.80
CA LYS A 86 1.24 -11.54 -16.53
C LYS A 86 -0.20 -11.19 -16.14
N ASN A 87 -1.06 -12.22 -16.10
CA ASN A 87 -2.48 -12.06 -15.81
C ASN A 87 -2.82 -12.98 -14.61
N PRO A 88 -2.92 -12.43 -13.38
CA PRO A 88 -3.30 -13.21 -12.22
C PRO A 88 -4.75 -13.70 -12.36
N GLY A 89 -4.96 -15.00 -12.21
CA GLY A 89 -6.28 -15.61 -12.10
C GLY A 89 -6.69 -15.73 -10.63
N THR A 90 -7.87 -16.30 -10.38
CA THR A 90 -8.46 -16.40 -9.04
C THR A 90 -7.53 -17.08 -8.02
N ALA A 91 -6.82 -18.14 -8.42
CA ALA A 91 -5.92 -18.86 -7.52
C ALA A 91 -4.72 -18.01 -7.08
N GLU A 92 -4.15 -17.21 -7.98
CA GLU A 92 -3.06 -16.29 -7.62
C GLU A 92 -3.55 -15.16 -6.71
N TRP A 93 -4.77 -14.67 -6.93
CA TRP A 93 -5.41 -13.67 -6.06
C TRP A 93 -5.62 -14.22 -4.64
N GLU A 94 -6.24 -15.39 -4.51
CA GLU A 94 -6.49 -16.04 -3.21
C GLU A 94 -5.17 -16.26 -2.42
N LYS A 95 -4.12 -16.69 -3.12
CA LYS A 95 -2.79 -16.89 -2.51
C LYS A 95 -2.22 -15.59 -1.94
N ILE A 96 -2.37 -14.48 -2.64
CA ILE A 96 -1.82 -13.20 -2.20
C ILE A 96 -2.70 -12.55 -1.13
N GLU A 97 -4.03 -12.72 -1.22
CA GLU A 97 -4.93 -12.33 -0.14
C GLU A 97 -4.56 -13.00 1.18
N GLU A 98 -4.15 -14.27 1.15
CA GLU A 98 -3.66 -14.97 2.35
C GLU A 98 -2.36 -14.36 2.89
N ILE A 99 -1.44 -13.95 2.00
CA ILE A 99 -0.22 -13.24 2.43
C ILE A 99 -0.58 -11.93 3.12
N TYR A 100 -1.54 -11.17 2.56
CA TYR A 100 -1.97 -9.90 3.11
C TYR A 100 -2.70 -10.06 4.45
N ARG A 101 -3.50 -11.11 4.61
CA ARG A 101 -4.19 -11.46 5.87
C ARG A 101 -3.23 -11.70 7.04
N ILE A 102 -2.00 -12.13 6.76
CA ILE A 102 -0.96 -12.36 7.79
C ILE A 102 -0.28 -11.04 8.20
N LEU A 103 -0.21 -10.06 7.29
CA LEU A 103 0.62 -8.87 7.43
C LEU A 103 -0.18 -7.61 7.82
N LEU A 104 -1.49 -7.57 7.53
CA LEU A 104 -2.41 -6.45 7.77
C LEU A 104 -3.62 -6.91 8.57
#